data_AF-A0A2V9UUQ5-F1
#
_entry.id   AF-A0A2V9UUQ5-F1
#
_cell.length_a   1.000
_cell.length_b   1.000
_cell.length_c   1.000
_cell.angle_alpha   90.00
_cell.angle_beta   90.00
_cell.angle_gamma   90.00
#
_symmetry.space_group_name_H-M   'P 1'
#
loop_
_entity.id
_entity.type
_entity.pdbx_description
1 polymer ?
#
loop_
_entity_poly.entity_id
_entity_poly.type
_entity_poly.pdbx_seq_one_letter_code
_entity_poly.pdbx_strand_id
1 'polypeptide(L)'
;MFGANRLSAFAAAMVVCSVVVLSIAQVASAQDHPDAPSATQRSQTKSRNTSVSFVTTLNRKSIVFPDIATTEGPLTTGGKFKLFVDNSASLSSLAGSALSAGIGQAEDYPHGYGQGGEGYGKRFGANMARTASSNFFGTFILASMLHQDPRFFPQRDPTFGGSIKYSISRVFITRRDDGNDAANWSGLLGPLLSEGLANAYWPEEDRTAGQTFRRYGVDLATTAGLNMFRNYWPVLFKKVRH
;
A
#
# COMPACT_ATOMS: atom_id res chain seq x y z
N MET A 1 28.85 -9.78 24.16
CA MET A 1 28.97 -8.50 23.42
C MET A 1 27.85 -8.44 22.40
N PHE A 2 26.68 -7.91 22.77
CA PHE A 2 25.49 -7.81 21.92
C PHE A 2 25.12 -6.32 21.85
N GLY A 3 25.28 -5.66 20.70
CA GLY A 3 24.96 -4.22 20.65
C GLY A 3 25.07 -3.50 19.31
N ALA A 4 25.73 -4.03 18.28
CA ALA A 4 25.96 -3.25 17.05
C ALA A 4 25.06 -3.65 15.85
N ASN A 5 24.68 -4.92 15.71
CA ASN A 5 24.06 -5.39 14.45
C ASN A 5 22.57 -5.01 14.28
N ARG A 6 21.84 -4.69 15.35
CA ARG A 6 20.38 -4.39 15.26
C ARG A 6 20.08 -2.95 14.83
N LEU A 7 21.04 -2.04 14.97
CA LEU A 7 20.94 -0.66 14.47
C LEU A 7 21.21 -0.59 12.96
N SER A 8 21.99 -1.55 12.42
CA SER A 8 22.34 -1.62 11.00
C SER A 8 21.17 -2.01 10.09
N ALA A 9 20.21 -2.80 10.60
CA ALA A 9 19.02 -3.23 9.86
C ALA A 9 18.01 -2.08 9.62
N PHE A 10 17.85 -1.19 10.61
CA PHE A 10 17.04 0.03 10.46
C PHE A 10 17.70 1.02 9.48
N ALA A 11 19.03 1.12 9.50
CA ALA A 11 19.78 1.96 8.59
C ALA A 11 19.74 1.42 7.14
N ALA A 12 19.88 0.11 6.93
CA ALA A 12 19.84 -0.50 5.60
C ALA A 12 18.46 -0.34 4.92
N ALA A 13 17.36 -0.53 5.67
CA ALA A 13 15.99 -0.33 5.16
C ALA A 13 15.69 1.16 4.82
N MET A 14 16.22 2.10 5.61
CA MET A 14 16.13 3.54 5.34
C MET A 14 17.02 3.99 4.17
N VAL A 15 18.21 3.39 4.00
CA VAL A 15 19.15 3.73 2.93
C VAL A 15 18.65 3.23 1.57
N VAL A 16 18.01 2.07 1.48
CA VAL A 16 17.41 1.60 0.22
C VAL A 16 16.19 2.45 -0.18
N CYS A 17 15.40 2.92 0.79
CA CYS A 17 14.33 3.89 0.54
C CYS A 17 14.88 5.26 0.06
N SER A 18 16.05 5.66 0.57
CA SER A 18 16.70 6.92 0.21
C SER A 18 17.36 6.87 -1.19
N VAL A 19 17.98 5.75 -1.56
CA VAL A 19 18.67 5.60 -2.86
C VAL A 19 17.67 5.56 -4.03
N VAL A 20 16.48 4.98 -3.83
CA VAL A 20 15.41 5.00 -4.85
C VAL A 20 14.78 6.39 -4.99
N VAL A 21 14.73 7.18 -3.91
CA VAL A 21 14.19 8.55 -3.93
C VAL A 21 15.19 9.55 -4.55
N LEU A 22 16.51 9.39 -4.34
CA LEU A 22 17.51 10.30 -4.91
C LEU A 22 17.68 10.17 -6.42
N SER A 23 17.47 8.99 -7.02
CA SER A 23 17.59 8.83 -8.48
C SER A 23 16.44 9.49 -9.27
N ILE A 24 15.33 9.84 -8.62
CA ILE A 24 14.17 10.47 -9.27
C ILE A 24 14.27 12.01 -9.23
N ALA A 25 15.03 12.57 -8.29
CA ALA A 25 15.19 14.02 -8.15
C ALA A 25 16.07 14.66 -9.23
N GLN A 26 16.96 13.90 -9.89
CA GLN A 26 17.90 14.46 -10.87
C GLN A 26 17.32 14.66 -12.28
N VAL A 27 16.15 14.10 -12.59
CA VAL A 27 15.54 14.24 -13.93
C VAL A 27 14.69 15.52 -14.05
N ALA A 28 14.37 16.19 -12.94
CA ALA A 28 13.42 17.31 -12.93
C ALA A 28 14.05 18.71 -13.14
N SER A 29 15.37 18.83 -13.30
CA SER A 29 16.03 20.13 -13.46
C SER A 29 16.66 20.30 -14.84
N ALA A 30 15.81 20.49 -15.85
CA ALA A 30 16.17 21.20 -17.08
C ALA A 30 14.91 21.53 -17.89
N GLN A 31 14.43 22.77 -17.81
CA GLN A 31 14.27 23.68 -18.96
C GLN A 31 13.44 24.92 -18.56
N ASP A 32 14.06 26.07 -18.79
CA ASP A 32 13.55 27.43 -18.63
C ASP A 32 13.05 27.99 -19.98
N HIS A 33 12.25 29.08 -19.91
CA HIS A 33 11.75 30.02 -20.95
C HIS A 33 10.34 29.80 -21.57
N PRO A 34 9.70 30.85 -22.15
CA PRO A 34 9.24 32.13 -21.54
C PRO A 34 7.74 32.47 -21.90
N ASP A 35 7.20 33.54 -21.31
CA ASP A 35 5.81 34.05 -21.43
C ASP A 35 5.31 34.45 -22.84
N ALA A 36 3.98 34.30 -23.10
CA ALA A 36 3.02 35.32 -23.64
C ALA A 36 1.60 34.70 -23.92
N PRO A 37 0.52 35.45 -24.28
CA PRO A 37 -0.54 35.89 -23.36
C PRO A 37 -1.98 35.41 -23.69
N SER A 38 -2.89 35.75 -22.76
CA SER A 38 -4.33 35.51 -22.61
C SER A 38 -5.26 35.49 -23.84
N ALA A 39 -6.32 34.66 -23.75
CA ALA A 39 -7.63 34.97 -24.31
C ALA A 39 -8.76 34.45 -23.38
N THR A 40 -9.63 35.37 -22.97
CA THR A 40 -10.84 35.18 -22.17
C THR A 40 -11.99 34.63 -23.02
N GLN A 41 -12.74 33.64 -22.53
CA GLN A 41 -14.19 33.56 -22.78
C GLN A 41 -14.93 32.99 -21.56
N ARG A 42 -16.06 33.61 -21.26
CA ARG A 42 -16.91 33.51 -20.06
C ARG A 42 -18.27 32.94 -20.45
N SER A 43 -18.93 32.28 -19.48
CA SER A 43 -20.37 31.89 -19.38
C SER A 43 -20.61 30.38 -19.55
N GLN A 44 -21.41 29.67 -18.75
CA GLN A 44 -22.34 30.03 -17.68
C GLN A 44 -22.69 28.78 -16.83
N THR A 45 -23.16 29.07 -15.61
CA THR A 45 -23.36 28.22 -14.44
C THR A 45 -24.52 27.22 -14.54
N LYS A 46 -24.33 25.98 -14.07
CA LYS A 46 -25.40 25.21 -13.41
C LYS A 46 -24.83 24.40 -12.22
N SER A 47 -25.18 24.86 -11.03
CA SER A 47 -24.77 24.33 -9.73
C SER A 47 -25.31 22.92 -9.48
N ARG A 48 -24.43 21.98 -9.11
CA ARG A 48 -24.77 20.82 -8.29
C ARG A 48 -23.56 20.40 -7.44
N ASN A 49 -23.60 20.85 -6.19
CA ASN A 49 -22.84 20.41 -5.01
C ASN A 49 -21.32 20.22 -5.14
N THR A 50 -20.62 21.25 -4.69
CA THR A 50 -19.21 21.27 -4.33
C THR A 50 -18.93 20.33 -3.15
N SER A 51 -18.56 19.09 -3.44
CA SER A 51 -17.61 18.35 -2.61
C SER A 51 -16.28 18.44 -3.34
N VAL A 52 -15.29 19.12 -2.75
CA VAL A 52 -13.98 19.29 -3.37
C VAL A 52 -13.38 17.90 -3.60
N SER A 53 -13.38 17.41 -4.84
CA SER A 53 -12.79 16.11 -5.18
C SER A 53 -11.27 16.26 -5.15
N PHE A 54 -10.70 16.18 -3.95
CA PHE A 54 -9.26 16.04 -3.67
C PHE A 54 -8.72 14.66 -4.08
N VAL A 55 -9.51 13.89 -4.83
CA VAL A 55 -9.28 12.49 -5.11
C VAL A 55 -9.26 12.30 -6.62
N THR A 56 -8.19 11.71 -7.14
CA THR A 56 -8.14 11.28 -8.54
C THR A 56 -8.51 9.82 -8.62
N THR A 57 -9.49 9.47 -9.46
CA THR A 57 -9.74 8.08 -9.83
C THR A 57 -8.89 7.69 -11.04
N LEU A 58 -8.43 6.44 -11.09
CA LEU A 58 -7.80 5.90 -12.30
C LEU A 58 -8.86 5.59 -13.36
N ASN A 59 -8.57 5.90 -14.63
CA ASN A 59 -9.43 5.57 -15.77
C ASN A 59 -9.50 4.06 -16.07
N ARG A 60 -8.51 3.28 -15.60
CA ARG A 60 -8.45 1.81 -15.76
C ARG A 60 -7.88 1.20 -14.49
N LYS A 61 -8.37 0.00 -14.15
CA LYS A 61 -7.83 -0.81 -13.06
C LYS A 61 -6.34 -1.12 -13.29
N SER A 62 -5.51 -0.87 -12.28
CA SER A 62 -4.08 -1.19 -12.33
C SER A 62 -3.85 -2.67 -12.00
N ILE A 63 -2.97 -3.33 -12.75
CA ILE A 63 -2.52 -4.71 -12.48
C ILE A 63 -1.53 -4.73 -11.31
N VAL A 64 -0.84 -3.60 -11.09
CA VAL A 64 0.12 -3.44 -10.00
C VAL A 64 -0.60 -3.12 -8.70
N PHE A 65 -1.52 -2.16 -8.73
CA PHE A 65 -2.29 -1.71 -7.55
C PHE A 65 -3.80 -1.74 -7.83
N PRO A 66 -4.44 -2.92 -7.75
CA PRO A 66 -5.86 -3.07 -8.06
C PRO A 66 -6.80 -2.29 -7.14
N ASP A 67 -6.30 -1.90 -5.96
CA ASP A 67 -6.99 -1.18 -4.89
C ASP A 67 -6.98 0.34 -5.06
N ILE A 68 -6.30 0.89 -6.08
CA ILE A 68 -6.46 2.30 -6.39
C ILE A 68 -7.87 2.53 -6.94
N ALA A 69 -8.59 3.48 -6.36
CA ALA A 69 -9.95 3.79 -6.76
C ALA A 69 -10.04 4.23 -8.23
N THR A 70 -10.94 3.60 -8.98
CA THR A 70 -11.28 3.96 -10.38
C THR A 70 -12.64 4.63 -10.49
N THR A 71 -13.44 4.60 -9.42
CA THR A 71 -14.79 5.16 -9.36
C THR A 71 -15.01 5.82 -8.00
N GLU A 72 -15.85 6.84 -7.95
CA GLU A 72 -16.16 7.55 -6.69
C GLU A 72 -17.25 6.84 -5.86
N GLY A 73 -18.12 6.05 -6.49
CA GLY A 73 -19.16 5.28 -5.80
C GLY A 73 -18.62 4.08 -5.03
N PRO A 74 -19.36 3.59 -4.01
CA PRO A 74 -18.90 2.51 -3.13
C PRO A 74 -18.81 1.15 -3.83
N LEU A 75 -18.00 0.25 -3.25
CA LEU A 75 -17.96 -1.14 -3.69
C LEU A 75 -19.08 -1.96 -3.06
N THR A 76 -19.76 -2.77 -3.86
CA THR A 76 -20.62 -3.84 -3.33
C THR A 76 -19.78 -4.91 -2.63
N THR A 77 -20.39 -5.74 -1.79
CA THR A 77 -19.73 -6.90 -1.17
C THR A 77 -19.05 -7.81 -2.20
N GLY A 78 -19.69 -8.04 -3.35
CA GLY A 78 -19.09 -8.79 -4.46
C GLY A 78 -17.90 -8.06 -5.11
N GLY A 79 -17.96 -6.73 -5.19
CA GLY A 79 -16.83 -5.90 -5.61
C GLY A 79 -15.65 -5.97 -4.65
N LYS A 80 -15.90 -6.01 -3.34
CA LYS A 80 -14.88 -6.19 -2.29
C LYS A 80 -14.24 -7.58 -2.34
N PHE A 81 -15.04 -8.63 -2.57
CA PHE A 81 -14.53 -9.99 -2.83
C PHE A 81 -13.61 -10.02 -4.05
N LYS A 82 -14.07 -9.47 -5.19
CA LYS A 82 -13.26 -9.38 -6.41
C LYS A 82 -11.97 -8.60 -6.16
N LEU A 83 -12.03 -7.51 -5.39
CA LEU A 83 -10.85 -6.73 -5.06
C LEU A 83 -9.86 -7.51 -4.19
N PHE A 84 -10.32 -8.28 -3.21
CA PHE A 84 -9.48 -9.21 -2.45
C PHE A 84 -8.71 -10.17 -3.37
N VAL A 85 -9.41 -10.81 -4.32
CA VAL A 85 -8.79 -11.76 -5.26
C VAL A 85 -7.76 -11.04 -6.13
N ASP A 86 -8.16 -9.92 -6.72
CA ASP A 86 -7.29 -9.15 -7.62
C ASP A 86 -6.06 -8.60 -6.88
N ASN A 87 -6.21 -8.13 -5.63
CA ASN A 87 -5.08 -7.71 -4.80
C ASN A 87 -4.14 -8.88 -4.50
N SER A 88 -4.67 -10.03 -4.10
CA SER A 88 -3.85 -11.19 -3.70
C SER A 88 -2.99 -11.74 -4.83
N ALA A 89 -3.45 -11.60 -6.08
CA ALA A 89 -2.73 -12.00 -7.29
C ALA A 89 -2.03 -10.82 -8.01
N SER A 90 -2.01 -9.63 -7.40
CA SER A 90 -1.45 -8.43 -8.03
C SER A 90 0.07 -8.49 -8.14
N LEU A 91 0.62 -7.72 -9.10
CA LEU A 91 2.07 -7.63 -9.25
C LEU A 91 2.75 -7.01 -8.02
N SER A 92 2.07 -6.07 -7.32
CA SER A 92 2.59 -5.53 -6.07
C SER A 92 2.63 -6.56 -4.94
N SER A 93 1.67 -7.48 -4.86
CA SER A 93 1.66 -8.55 -3.85
C SER A 93 2.75 -9.59 -4.11
N LEU A 94 2.95 -9.97 -5.38
CA LEU A 94 4.05 -10.84 -5.79
C LEU A 94 5.41 -10.19 -5.51
N ALA A 95 5.60 -8.95 -5.97
CA ALA A 95 6.85 -8.21 -5.77
C ALA A 95 7.14 -7.95 -4.29
N GLY A 96 6.13 -7.52 -3.53
CA GLY A 96 6.23 -7.30 -2.08
C GLY A 96 6.61 -8.58 -1.35
N SER A 97 5.96 -9.71 -1.64
CA SER A 97 6.27 -10.99 -1.02
C SER A 97 7.67 -11.50 -1.38
N ALA A 98 8.11 -11.30 -2.62
CA ALA A 98 9.45 -11.64 -3.07
C ALA A 98 10.54 -10.79 -2.41
N LEU A 99 10.30 -9.48 -2.27
CA LEU A 99 11.20 -8.57 -1.57
C LEU A 99 11.28 -8.91 -0.07
N SER A 100 10.14 -9.10 0.59
CA SER A 100 10.09 -9.53 2.00
C SER A 100 10.77 -10.88 2.21
N ALA A 101 10.65 -11.81 1.26
CA ALA A 101 11.36 -13.08 1.31
C ALA A 101 12.88 -12.90 1.15
N GLY A 102 13.32 -11.98 0.29
CA GLY A 102 14.74 -11.65 0.13
C GLY A 102 15.35 -11.00 1.36
N ILE A 103 14.62 -10.08 2.01
CA ILE A 103 15.02 -9.49 3.29
C ILE A 103 15.11 -10.59 4.35
N GLY A 104 14.06 -11.40 4.50
CA GLY A 104 14.08 -12.52 5.44
C GLY A 104 15.19 -13.54 5.14
N GLN A 105 15.55 -13.75 3.87
CA GLN A 105 16.67 -14.60 3.48
C GLN A 105 18.00 -14.02 3.98
N ALA A 106 18.22 -12.72 3.76
CA ALA A 106 19.43 -12.02 4.18
C ALA A 106 19.56 -11.95 5.72
N GLU A 107 18.43 -11.85 6.42
CA GLU A 107 18.36 -11.84 7.88
C GLU A 107 18.31 -13.24 8.51
N ASP A 108 18.24 -14.28 7.67
CA ASP A 108 17.96 -15.66 8.08
C ASP A 108 16.68 -15.82 8.92
N TYR A 109 15.65 -15.03 8.63
CA TYR A 109 14.41 -15.01 9.41
C TYR A 109 13.19 -15.42 8.55
N PRO A 110 12.31 -16.31 9.04
CA PRO A 110 12.49 -17.23 10.18
C PRO A 110 13.67 -18.20 10.01
N HIS A 111 14.40 -18.51 11.08
CA HIS A 111 15.57 -19.42 11.02
C HIS A 111 15.14 -20.84 10.65
N GLY A 112 13.99 -21.31 11.18
CA GLY A 112 13.45 -22.64 10.87
C GLY A 112 13.13 -22.92 9.40
N TYR A 113 13.16 -21.92 8.51
CA TYR A 113 13.02 -22.14 7.07
C TYR A 113 14.35 -22.52 6.38
N GLY A 114 15.49 -22.30 7.04
CA GLY A 114 16.81 -22.55 6.48
C GLY A 114 17.21 -21.55 5.38
N GLN A 115 18.29 -21.85 4.68
CA GLN A 115 18.89 -21.01 3.63
C GLN A 115 18.80 -21.67 2.25
N GLY A 116 19.26 -20.97 1.22
CA GLY A 116 19.16 -21.42 -0.18
C GLY A 116 17.74 -21.27 -0.77
N GLY A 117 17.55 -21.87 -1.95
CA GLY A 117 16.31 -21.73 -2.72
C GLY A 117 15.06 -22.28 -2.02
N GLU A 118 15.20 -23.36 -1.26
CA GLU A 118 14.09 -23.92 -0.48
C GLU A 118 13.64 -22.97 0.63
N GLY A 119 14.58 -22.42 1.41
CA GLY A 119 14.28 -21.44 2.44
C GLY A 119 13.64 -20.18 1.87
N TYR A 120 14.15 -19.68 0.74
CA TYR A 120 13.56 -18.55 0.03
C TYR A 120 12.12 -18.86 -0.41
N GLY A 121 11.88 -20.04 -0.98
CA GLY A 121 10.55 -20.49 -1.40
C GLY A 121 9.56 -20.55 -0.24
N LYS A 122 9.97 -21.05 0.93
CA LYS A 122 9.15 -21.06 2.16
C LYS A 122 8.80 -19.64 2.61
N ARG A 123 9.79 -18.73 2.64
CA ARG A 123 9.57 -17.31 2.98
C ARG A 123 8.60 -16.64 2.00
N PHE A 124 8.80 -16.84 0.71
CA PHE A 124 7.93 -16.29 -0.33
C PHE A 124 6.49 -16.79 -0.21
N GLY A 125 6.30 -18.11 -0.10
CA GLY A 125 4.99 -18.72 0.08
C GLY A 125 4.29 -18.25 1.36
N ALA A 126 5.02 -18.15 2.47
CA ALA A 126 4.49 -17.64 3.73
C ALA A 126 4.04 -16.18 3.62
N ASN A 127 4.81 -15.32 2.93
CA ASN A 127 4.46 -13.92 2.69
C ASN A 127 3.27 -13.76 1.74
N MET A 128 3.17 -14.61 0.71
CA MET A 128 2.00 -14.66 -0.17
C MET A 128 0.74 -15.07 0.60
N ALA A 129 0.83 -16.11 1.44
CA ALA A 129 -0.27 -16.55 2.29
C ALA A 129 -0.72 -15.47 3.28
N ARG A 130 0.23 -14.73 3.88
CA ARG A 130 -0.07 -13.57 4.74
C ARG A 130 -0.76 -12.46 3.97
N THR A 131 -0.26 -12.11 2.79
CA THR A 131 -0.86 -11.05 1.98
C THR A 131 -2.29 -11.41 1.55
N ALA A 132 -2.50 -12.64 1.09
CA ALA A 132 -3.83 -13.14 0.74
C ALA A 132 -4.79 -13.16 1.94
N SER A 133 -4.31 -13.58 3.12
CA SER A 133 -5.11 -13.59 4.35
C SER A 133 -5.48 -12.18 4.82
N SER A 134 -4.54 -11.24 4.74
CA SER A 134 -4.79 -9.82 5.06
C SER A 134 -5.84 -9.21 4.13
N ASN A 135 -5.75 -9.48 2.83
CA ASN A 135 -6.77 -9.05 1.86
C ASN A 135 -8.12 -9.74 2.13
N PHE A 136 -8.14 -11.03 2.46
CA PHE A 136 -9.37 -11.75 2.76
C PHE A 136 -10.08 -11.15 3.98
N PHE A 137 -9.37 -10.98 5.11
CA PHE A 137 -9.97 -10.43 6.32
C PHE A 137 -10.26 -8.93 6.20
N GLY A 138 -9.29 -8.14 5.75
CA GLY A 138 -9.39 -6.68 5.70
C GLY A 138 -10.22 -6.19 4.51
N THR A 139 -9.77 -6.49 3.28
CA THR A 139 -10.38 -5.99 2.05
C THR A 139 -11.77 -6.57 1.78
N PHE A 140 -12.02 -7.82 2.16
CA PHE A 140 -13.31 -8.48 1.92
C PHE A 140 -14.20 -8.54 3.16
N ILE A 141 -13.89 -9.40 4.13
CA ILE A 141 -14.82 -9.73 5.23
C ILE A 141 -15.15 -8.49 6.07
N LEU A 142 -14.13 -7.87 6.70
CA LEU A 142 -14.32 -6.75 7.61
C LEU A 142 -14.79 -5.49 6.88
N ALA A 143 -14.23 -5.19 5.70
CA ALA A 143 -14.69 -4.06 4.90
C ALA A 143 -16.16 -4.19 4.49
N SER A 144 -16.64 -5.41 4.22
CA SER A 144 -18.06 -5.65 3.91
C SER A 144 -18.93 -5.51 5.16
N MET A 145 -18.51 -6.09 6.30
CA MET A 145 -19.26 -6.03 7.55
C MET A 145 -19.35 -4.63 8.15
N LEU A 146 -18.29 -3.83 8.03
CA LEU A 146 -18.18 -2.49 8.60
C LEU A 146 -18.60 -1.38 7.63
N HIS A 147 -19.03 -1.75 6.42
CA HIS A 147 -19.36 -0.80 5.34
C HIS A 147 -18.23 0.18 5.06
N GLN A 148 -17.01 -0.35 4.91
CA GLN A 148 -15.80 0.42 4.60
C GLN A 148 -15.37 0.17 3.15
N ASP A 149 -14.90 1.21 2.49
CA ASP A 149 -14.29 1.12 1.17
C ASP A 149 -12.80 0.82 1.35
N PRO A 150 -12.33 -0.38 0.95
CA PRO A 150 -10.94 -0.78 1.14
C PRO A 150 -9.99 -0.17 0.09
N ARG A 151 -10.49 0.67 -0.84
CA ARG A 151 -9.67 1.27 -1.90
C ARG A 151 -8.86 2.46 -1.39
N PHE A 152 -7.69 2.64 -2.00
CA PHE A 152 -6.89 3.84 -1.83
C PHE A 152 -7.34 4.93 -2.81
N PHE A 153 -7.49 6.15 -2.31
CA PHE A 153 -7.94 7.31 -3.08
C PHE A 153 -6.78 8.31 -3.22
N PRO A 154 -6.06 8.35 -4.36
CA PRO A 154 -4.92 9.24 -4.55
C PRO A 154 -5.29 10.72 -4.46
N GLN A 155 -4.42 11.52 -3.87
CA GLN A 155 -4.56 12.97 -3.82
C GLN A 155 -4.54 13.57 -5.22
N ARG A 156 -5.39 14.57 -5.42
CA ARG A 156 -5.29 15.51 -6.55
C ARG A 156 -4.09 16.43 -6.29
N ASP A 157 -3.07 16.33 -7.13
CA ASP A 157 -1.82 17.11 -7.09
C ASP A 157 -0.95 16.87 -5.82
N PRO A 158 -0.35 15.66 -5.68
CA PRO A 158 0.42 15.28 -4.50
C PRO A 158 1.74 16.06 -4.37
N THR A 159 1.92 16.79 -3.26
CA THR A 159 3.23 17.33 -2.83
C THR A 159 3.95 16.31 -1.96
N PHE A 160 5.29 16.32 -1.93
CA PHE A 160 6.06 15.30 -1.20
C PHE A 160 5.68 15.23 0.28
N GLY A 161 5.75 16.34 1.01
CA GLY A 161 5.39 16.40 2.44
C GLY A 161 3.90 16.13 2.70
N GLY A 162 3.01 16.64 1.85
CA GLY A 162 1.58 16.38 1.94
C GLY A 162 1.24 14.90 1.75
N SER A 163 1.95 14.23 0.84
CA SER A 163 1.78 12.81 0.55
C SER A 163 2.26 11.92 1.67
N ILE A 164 3.35 12.28 2.38
CA ILE A 164 3.80 11.54 3.57
C ILE A 164 2.67 11.54 4.61
N LYS A 165 2.20 12.74 4.97
CA LYS A 165 1.14 12.91 5.97
C LYS A 165 -0.13 12.17 5.57
N TYR A 166 -0.53 12.27 4.30
CA TYR A 166 -1.71 11.60 3.78
C TYR A 166 -1.59 10.08 3.78
N SER A 167 -0.46 9.55 3.31
CA SER A 167 -0.24 8.09 3.23
C SER A 167 -0.25 7.43 4.59
N ILE A 168 0.31 8.10 5.61
CA ILE A 168 0.25 7.68 7.00
C ILE A 168 -1.17 7.78 7.54
N SER A 169 -1.88 8.90 7.28
CA SER A 169 -3.25 9.05 7.79
C SER A 169 -4.19 7.98 7.24
N ARG A 170 -4.00 7.54 5.99
CA ARG A 170 -4.79 6.46 5.36
C ARG A 170 -4.55 5.07 5.96
N VAL A 171 -3.55 4.88 6.81
CA VAL A 171 -3.45 3.66 7.64
C VAL A 171 -4.57 3.64 8.67
N PHE A 172 -4.88 4.78 9.28
CA PHE A 172 -5.83 4.91 10.39
C PHE A 172 -7.21 5.40 9.96
N ILE A 173 -7.33 6.02 8.79
CA ILE A 173 -8.56 6.61 8.27
C ILE A 173 -8.88 5.96 6.93
N THR A 174 -10.11 5.47 6.79
CA THR A 174 -10.64 4.97 5.52
C THR A 174 -11.95 5.67 5.15
N ARG A 175 -12.34 5.58 3.89
CA ARG A 175 -13.66 6.02 3.42
C ARG A 175 -14.67 4.91 3.69
N ARG A 176 -15.87 5.27 4.08
CA ARG A 176 -17.02 4.37 4.21
C ARG A 176 -17.79 4.27 2.90
N ASP A 177 -18.63 3.26 2.79
CA ASP A 177 -19.48 3.07 1.61
C ASP A 177 -20.49 4.22 1.41
N ASP A 178 -20.77 5.01 2.46
CA ASP A 178 -21.61 6.22 2.38
C ASP A 178 -20.83 7.47 1.93
N GLY A 179 -19.53 7.35 1.68
CA GLY A 179 -18.65 8.43 1.24
C GLY A 179 -17.92 9.19 2.37
N ASN A 180 -18.33 9.02 3.62
CA ASN A 180 -17.72 9.70 4.78
C ASN A 180 -16.41 9.02 5.20
N ASP A 181 -15.53 9.76 5.89
CA ASP A 181 -14.33 9.17 6.50
C ASP A 181 -14.65 8.54 7.86
N ALA A 182 -13.94 7.46 8.20
CA ALA A 182 -14.02 6.77 9.48
C ALA A 182 -12.69 6.11 9.85
N ALA A 183 -12.57 5.65 11.10
CA ALA A 183 -11.42 4.86 11.53
C ALA A 183 -11.30 3.58 10.68
N ASN A 184 -10.09 3.26 10.21
CA ASN A 184 -9.80 2.16 9.31
C ASN A 184 -9.73 0.80 10.03
N TRP A 185 -10.83 0.41 10.68
CA TRP A 185 -10.90 -0.85 11.43
C TRP A 185 -10.63 -2.08 10.56
N SER A 186 -11.14 -2.12 9.32
CA SER A 186 -10.85 -3.23 8.41
C SER A 186 -9.37 -3.32 8.05
N GLY A 187 -8.72 -2.19 7.75
CA GLY A 187 -7.28 -2.12 7.45
C GLY A 187 -6.37 -2.33 8.65
N LEU A 188 -6.85 -2.12 9.88
CA LEU A 188 -6.09 -2.40 11.11
C LEU A 188 -6.26 -3.85 11.57
N LEU A 189 -7.49 -4.37 11.59
CA LEU A 189 -7.77 -5.72 12.09
C LEU A 189 -7.46 -6.80 11.05
N GLY A 190 -7.54 -6.51 9.75
CA GLY A 190 -7.22 -7.47 8.68
C GLY A 190 -5.80 -8.02 8.77
N PRO A 191 -4.75 -7.17 8.78
CA PRO A 191 -3.38 -7.62 8.95
C PRO A 191 -3.15 -8.32 10.30
N LEU A 192 -3.77 -7.86 11.38
CA LEU A 192 -3.65 -8.50 12.69
C LEU A 192 -4.22 -9.93 12.70
N LEU A 193 -5.39 -10.15 12.10
CA LEU A 193 -5.98 -11.49 11.97
C LEU A 193 -5.13 -12.38 11.05
N SER A 194 -4.59 -11.81 9.98
CA SER A 194 -3.63 -12.50 9.11
C SER A 194 -2.37 -12.94 9.86
N GLU A 195 -1.83 -12.09 10.74
CA GLU A 195 -0.70 -12.44 11.60
C GLU A 195 -1.03 -13.54 12.62
N GLY A 196 -2.22 -13.48 13.20
CA GLY A 196 -2.72 -14.54 14.08
C GLY A 196 -2.83 -15.87 13.33
N LEU A 197 -3.36 -15.85 12.11
CA LEU A 197 -3.44 -17.04 11.25
C LEU A 197 -2.05 -17.55 10.83
N ALA A 198 -1.09 -16.65 10.61
CA ALA A 198 0.28 -17.01 10.22
C ALA A 198 0.96 -17.93 11.23
N ASN A 199 0.63 -17.79 12.52
CA ASN A 199 1.15 -18.67 13.55
C ASN A 199 0.79 -20.16 13.35
N ALA A 200 -0.22 -20.50 12.53
CA ALA A 200 -0.57 -21.89 12.24
C ALA A 200 0.49 -22.61 11.36
N TYR A 201 1.25 -21.87 10.55
CA TYR A 201 2.19 -22.45 9.57
C TYR A 201 3.64 -21.93 9.69
N TRP A 202 3.91 -20.96 10.57
CA TRP A 202 5.27 -20.48 10.85
C TRP A 202 6.07 -21.43 11.75
N PRO A 203 7.41 -21.33 11.84
CA PRO A 203 8.21 -22.11 12.80
C PRO A 203 7.80 -21.82 14.25
N GLU A 204 7.89 -22.81 15.15
CA GLU A 204 7.35 -22.73 16.51
C GLU A 204 7.87 -21.54 17.32
N GLU A 205 9.17 -21.24 17.21
CA GLU A 205 9.86 -20.12 17.87
C GLU A 205 9.29 -18.74 17.48
N ASP A 206 8.60 -18.65 16.34
CA ASP A 206 8.04 -17.41 15.81
C ASP A 206 6.52 -17.27 16.01
N ARG A 207 5.87 -18.21 16.71
CA ARG A 207 4.42 -18.20 16.93
C ARG A 207 3.98 -17.40 18.17
N THR A 208 4.90 -16.69 18.83
CA THR A 208 4.58 -15.95 20.06
C THR A 208 3.77 -14.67 19.78
N ALA A 209 3.04 -14.19 20.79
CA ALA A 209 2.30 -12.93 20.69
C ALA A 209 3.24 -11.75 20.35
N GLY A 210 4.41 -11.68 20.99
CA GLY A 210 5.39 -10.62 20.72
C GLY A 210 5.89 -10.61 19.28
N GLN A 211 6.15 -11.79 18.71
CA GLN A 211 6.53 -11.94 17.30
C GLN A 211 5.39 -11.52 16.37
N THR A 212 4.16 -11.94 16.68
CA THR A 212 2.94 -11.57 15.96
C THR A 212 2.77 -10.05 15.88
N PHE A 213 2.87 -9.35 17.02
CA PHE A 213 2.74 -7.89 17.06
C PHE A 213 3.92 -7.17 16.39
N ARG A 214 5.14 -7.74 16.43
CA ARG A 214 6.27 -7.17 15.70
C ARG A 214 6.00 -7.18 14.20
N ARG A 215 5.56 -8.32 13.66
CA ARG A 215 5.28 -8.45 12.21
C ARG A 215 4.07 -7.60 11.81
N TYR A 216 3.02 -7.54 12.63
CA TYR A 216 1.91 -6.61 12.45
C TYR A 216 2.37 -5.15 12.36
N GLY A 217 3.30 -4.72 13.22
CA GLY A 217 3.88 -3.38 13.16
C GLY A 217 4.62 -3.11 11.84
N VAL A 218 5.34 -4.11 11.33
CA VAL A 218 5.99 -4.03 10.01
C VAL A 218 4.95 -3.92 8.90
N ASP A 219 3.85 -4.69 8.94
CA ASP A 219 2.77 -4.60 7.96
C ASP A 219 2.16 -3.19 7.87
N LEU A 220 1.94 -2.53 9.02
CA LEU A 220 1.42 -1.16 9.06
C LEU A 220 2.41 -0.17 8.45
N ALA A 221 3.71 -0.32 8.75
CA ALA A 221 4.76 0.52 8.17
C ALA A 221 4.86 0.31 6.65
N THR A 222 4.83 -0.94 6.18
CA THR A 222 4.79 -1.28 4.75
C THR A 222 3.54 -0.72 4.09
N THR A 223 2.38 -0.75 4.76
CA THR A 223 1.13 -0.17 4.25
C THR A 223 1.26 1.33 4.05
N ALA A 224 1.83 2.07 5.01
CA ALA A 224 2.10 3.50 4.87
C ALA A 224 3.03 3.79 3.69
N GLY A 225 4.09 2.99 3.53
CA GLY A 225 5.01 3.08 2.39
C GLY A 225 4.32 2.82 1.05
N LEU A 226 3.54 1.74 0.93
CA LEU A 226 2.79 1.43 -0.29
C LEU A 226 1.71 2.46 -0.60
N ASN A 227 1.09 3.07 0.41
CA ASN A 227 0.16 4.19 0.23
C ASN A 227 0.84 5.38 -0.46
N MET A 228 2.12 5.64 -0.15
CA MET A 228 2.90 6.65 -0.86
C MET A 228 3.01 6.32 -2.34
N PHE A 229 3.41 5.08 -2.67
CA PHE A 229 3.51 4.63 -4.06
C PHE A 229 2.17 4.72 -4.78
N ARG A 230 1.06 4.31 -4.13
CA ARG A 230 -0.29 4.42 -4.67
C ARG A 230 -0.70 5.87 -4.92
N ASN A 231 -0.31 6.80 -4.04
CA ASN A 231 -0.60 8.24 -4.19
C ASN A 231 0.07 8.83 -5.44
N TYR A 232 1.31 8.40 -5.72
CA TYR A 232 2.07 8.85 -6.89
C TYR A 232 1.84 8.01 -8.15
N TRP A 233 1.23 6.84 -8.04
CA TRP A 233 1.00 5.94 -9.18
C TRP A 233 0.30 6.63 -10.37
N PRO A 234 -0.78 7.42 -10.17
CA PRO A 234 -1.40 8.13 -11.28
C PRO A 234 -0.50 9.20 -11.89
N VAL A 235 0.45 9.78 -11.15
CA VAL A 235 1.39 10.80 -11.66
C VAL A 235 2.47 10.14 -12.51
N LEU A 236 3.07 9.05 -12.01
CA LEU A 236 4.15 8.32 -12.68
C LEU A 236 3.67 7.66 -13.97
N PHE A 237 2.47 7.09 -13.96
CA PHE A 237 1.95 6.28 -15.08
C PHE A 237 0.83 6.96 -15.87
N LYS A 238 0.56 8.25 -15.63
CA LYS A 238 -0.33 9.08 -16.49
C LYS A 238 0.15 9.16 -17.95
N LYS A 239 1.45 8.91 -18.20
CA LYS A 239 2.10 8.97 -19.51
C LYS A 239 2.15 7.66 -20.29
N VAL A 240 1.60 6.54 -19.80
CA VAL A 240 1.46 5.33 -20.64
C VAL A 240 0.19 5.43 -21.47
N ARG A 241 0.20 6.40 -22.40
CA ARG A 241 -0.72 6.52 -23.53
C ARG A 241 0.10 6.99 -24.72
N HIS A 242 0.48 6.06 -25.57
CA HIS A 242 0.26 6.15 -27.01
C HIS A 242 -0.36 4.84 -27.46
#